data_AF-A0A1V6BSW9-F1
#
_entry.id   AF-A0A1V6BSW9-F1
#
_cell.length_a   1.000
_cell.length_b   1.000
_cell.length_c   1.000
_cell.angle_alpha   90.00
_cell.angle_beta   90.00
_cell.angle_gamma   90.00
#
_symmetry.space_group_name_H-M   'P 1'
#
loop_
_entity.id
_entity.type
_entity.pdbx_description
1 polymer ?
#
loop_
_entity_poly.entity_id
_entity_poly.type
_entity_poly.pdbx_seq_one_letter_code
_entity_poly.pdbx_strand_id
1 'polypeptide(L)'
;MDKRIFPIGEKRYIIYAGQSSADNVSFLRIGNVENLPDNIQKHIKYIVVGDIKNVDINLEKQNISLMEKGKIRYICSGATRKELFSKLREAGVDTNALYIKELSQDIDNISKIENKKHFFTIFYDNKNVKLVSNNEIFFDLFESRSDGKDFDREMKRLNNFIKTLDDMRSDCLKKVNYNFESDVKSDAKISDITLFIVQDDIYIPLSKGMFKTLGVSKKSIDLNLNNSQRFSIGKEANLVILENGNKKFVINGIFTEGRVVESMTLYDYFCSFATDNEEALYLIDEYYKNLFKEVE
;
A
#
# COMPACT_ATOMS: atom_id res chain seq x y z
N MET A 1 16.00 -10.85 8.31
CA MET A 1 15.42 -11.13 6.97
C MET A 1 14.21 -10.24 6.84
N ASP A 2 14.18 -9.39 5.83
CA ASP A 2 13.06 -8.47 5.60
C ASP A 2 11.76 -9.26 5.41
N LYS A 3 10.75 -8.95 6.24
CA LYS A 3 9.47 -9.66 6.28
C LYS A 3 8.58 -9.33 5.10
N ARG A 4 8.88 -8.28 4.33
CA ARG A 4 8.11 -7.88 3.13
C ARG A 4 8.43 -8.73 1.89
N ILE A 5 9.52 -9.50 1.93
CA ILE A 5 10.05 -10.23 0.77
C ILE A 5 9.72 -11.72 0.95
N PHE A 6 9.03 -12.31 -0.01
CA PHE A 6 8.62 -13.71 -0.01
C PHE A 6 9.33 -14.42 -1.18
N PRO A 7 10.43 -15.14 -0.93
CA PRO A 7 11.05 -16.00 -1.93
C PRO A 7 10.11 -17.17 -2.23
N ILE A 8 9.71 -17.32 -3.49
CA ILE A 8 8.75 -18.34 -3.95
C ILE A 8 9.36 -19.29 -4.97
N GLY A 9 10.68 -19.24 -5.11
CA GLY A 9 11.49 -20.07 -5.97
C GLY A 9 12.86 -19.45 -6.13
N GLU A 10 13.74 -20.14 -6.86
CA GLU A 10 15.07 -19.60 -7.16
C GLU A 10 14.95 -18.30 -7.98
N LYS A 11 15.48 -17.21 -7.43
CA LYS A 11 15.39 -15.87 -8.02
C LYS A 11 13.97 -15.39 -8.35
N ARG A 12 12.96 -15.94 -7.66
CA ARG A 12 11.53 -15.59 -7.82
C ARG A 12 11.02 -15.04 -6.50
N TYR A 13 10.38 -13.88 -6.55
CA TYR A 13 9.96 -13.17 -5.35
C TYR A 13 8.57 -12.57 -5.52
N ILE A 14 7.79 -12.58 -4.45
CA ILE A 14 6.67 -11.66 -4.26
C ILE A 14 7.05 -10.72 -3.13
N ILE A 15 6.83 -9.43 -3.30
CA ILE A 15 7.28 -8.39 -2.39
C ILE A 15 6.11 -7.44 -2.13
N TYR A 16 5.79 -7.22 -0.85
CA TYR A 16 4.76 -6.28 -0.47
C TYR A 16 5.29 -4.85 -0.45
N ALA A 17 4.74 -4.00 -1.32
CA ALA A 17 5.13 -2.60 -1.50
C ALA A 17 4.12 -1.61 -0.87
N GLY A 18 3.06 -2.12 -0.22
CA GLY A 18 2.03 -1.29 0.40
C GLY A 18 2.49 -0.64 1.71
N GLN A 19 1.74 0.39 2.12
CA GLN A 19 1.95 1.10 3.38
C GLN A 19 0.90 0.75 4.43
N SER A 20 -0.21 0.13 4.04
CA SER A 20 -1.33 -0.22 4.92
C SER A 20 -2.19 -1.34 4.31
N SER A 21 -3.15 -1.85 5.07
CA SER A 21 -4.14 -2.82 4.59
C SER A 21 -5.04 -2.25 3.47
N ALA A 22 -5.17 -0.92 3.35
CA ALA A 22 -5.82 -0.31 2.18
C ALA A 22 -5.06 -0.60 0.87
N ASP A 23 -3.75 -0.83 0.96
CA ASP A 23 -2.86 -1.21 -0.14
C ASP A 23 -2.75 -2.72 -0.33
N ASN A 24 -3.80 -3.50 -0.01
CA ASN A 24 -3.75 -4.96 -0.11
C ASN A 24 -3.46 -5.49 -1.53
N VAL A 25 -3.58 -4.67 -2.58
CA VAL A 25 -3.20 -5.01 -3.97
C VAL A 25 -1.81 -4.50 -4.37
N SER A 26 -0.99 -4.02 -3.44
CA SER A 26 0.32 -3.45 -3.73
C SER A 26 1.46 -4.47 -3.65
N PHE A 27 1.25 -5.68 -4.19
CA PHE A 27 2.32 -6.65 -4.33
C PHE A 27 3.03 -6.51 -5.69
N LEU A 28 4.34 -6.73 -5.63
CA LEU A 28 5.26 -6.79 -6.75
C LEU A 28 5.76 -8.22 -6.92
N ARG A 29 5.67 -8.78 -8.13
CA ARG A 29 6.21 -10.09 -8.46
C ARG A 29 7.45 -9.96 -9.35
N ILE A 30 8.46 -10.79 -9.08
CA ILE A 30 9.64 -11.00 -9.91
C ILE A 30 9.66 -12.47 -10.34
N GLY A 31 9.60 -12.74 -11.65
CA GLY A 31 9.64 -14.07 -12.24
C GLY A 31 8.29 -14.83 -12.21
N ASN A 32 8.17 -15.86 -13.05
CA ASN A 32 7.00 -16.75 -13.10
C ASN A 32 6.92 -17.71 -11.93
N VAL A 33 5.71 -18.07 -11.55
CA VAL A 33 5.42 -18.99 -10.45
C VAL A 33 4.50 -20.08 -10.96
N GLU A 34 4.91 -21.33 -10.83
CA GLU A 34 4.03 -22.46 -11.13
C GLU A 34 2.92 -22.52 -10.08
N ASN A 35 1.67 -22.72 -10.54
CA ASN A 35 0.50 -22.85 -9.68
C ASN A 35 0.33 -21.68 -8.67
N LEU A 36 0.54 -20.44 -9.12
CA LEU A 36 0.34 -19.25 -8.29
C LEU A 36 -1.11 -19.20 -7.79
N PRO A 37 -1.37 -19.30 -6.47
CA PRO A 37 -2.72 -19.37 -5.94
C PRO A 37 -3.58 -18.16 -6.32
N ASP A 38 -4.86 -18.39 -6.62
CA ASP A 38 -5.82 -17.39 -7.06
C ASP A 38 -5.96 -16.21 -6.09
N ASN A 39 -5.92 -16.50 -4.78
CA ASN A 39 -5.97 -15.50 -3.71
C ASN A 39 -4.69 -14.66 -3.62
N ILE A 40 -3.59 -15.04 -4.28
CA ILE A 40 -2.37 -14.24 -4.34
C ILE A 40 -2.37 -13.39 -5.61
N GLN A 41 -2.81 -13.97 -6.74
CA GLN A 41 -2.87 -13.27 -8.02
C GLN A 41 -3.60 -11.92 -7.91
N LYS A 42 -4.77 -11.90 -7.27
CA LYS A 42 -5.61 -10.69 -7.10
C LYS A 42 -4.91 -9.54 -6.36
N HIS A 43 -3.85 -9.83 -5.62
CA HIS A 43 -3.10 -8.85 -4.82
C HIS A 43 -1.85 -8.34 -5.55
N ILE A 44 -1.47 -8.95 -6.67
CA ILE A 44 -0.31 -8.53 -7.45
C ILE A 44 -0.77 -7.48 -8.45
N LYS A 45 -0.16 -6.30 -8.36
CA LYS A 45 -0.38 -5.19 -9.28
C LYS A 45 0.85 -4.85 -10.10
N TYR A 46 2.04 -5.19 -9.59
CA TYR A 46 3.30 -4.87 -10.22
C TYR A 46 4.03 -6.16 -10.63
N ILE A 47 4.52 -6.21 -11.87
CA ILE A 47 5.28 -7.36 -12.38
C ILE A 47 6.60 -6.84 -12.93
N VAL A 48 7.69 -7.26 -12.32
CA VAL A 48 9.04 -6.90 -12.73
C VAL A 48 9.61 -7.93 -13.68
N VAL A 49 10.08 -7.47 -14.83
CA VAL A 49 10.73 -8.31 -15.84
C VAL A 49 12.10 -7.71 -16.19
N GLY A 50 13.15 -8.27 -15.59
CA GLY A 50 14.53 -7.88 -15.89
C GLY A 50 15.01 -8.41 -17.25
N ASP A 51 14.62 -9.63 -17.61
CA ASP A 51 14.91 -10.24 -18.91
C ASP A 51 13.72 -11.08 -19.39
N ILE A 52 13.29 -10.85 -20.63
CA ILE A 52 12.24 -11.63 -21.29
C ILE A 52 12.63 -13.09 -21.49
N LYS A 53 13.93 -13.40 -21.60
CA LYS A 53 14.42 -14.78 -21.73
C LYS A 53 14.11 -15.66 -20.52
N ASN A 54 13.86 -15.03 -19.37
CA ASN A 54 13.55 -15.71 -18.11
C ASN A 54 12.04 -15.81 -17.85
N VAL A 55 11.20 -15.38 -18.81
CA VAL A 55 9.75 -15.42 -18.69
C VAL A 55 9.19 -16.56 -19.53
N ASP A 56 8.44 -17.44 -18.89
CA ASP A 56 7.59 -18.40 -19.57
C ASP A 56 6.24 -17.74 -19.85
N ILE A 57 5.92 -17.57 -21.13
CA ILE A 57 4.74 -16.85 -21.60
C ILE A 57 3.44 -17.58 -21.24
N ASN A 58 3.44 -18.91 -21.23
CA ASN A 58 2.26 -19.70 -20.88
C ASN A 58 2.00 -19.60 -19.38
N LEU A 59 3.05 -19.70 -18.55
CA LEU A 59 2.93 -19.48 -17.12
C LEU A 59 2.54 -18.04 -16.79
N GLU A 60 3.08 -17.05 -17.51
CA GLU A 60 2.72 -15.64 -17.31
C GLU A 60 1.22 -15.42 -17.58
N LYS A 61 0.69 -15.96 -18.68
CA LYS A 61 -0.74 -15.91 -19.00
C LYS A 61 -1.60 -16.48 -17.86
N GLN A 62 -1.17 -17.58 -17.25
CA GLN A 62 -1.87 -18.17 -16.10
C GLN A 62 -1.76 -17.27 -14.86
N ASN A 63 -0.55 -16.79 -14.54
CA ASN A 63 -0.27 -15.98 -13.35
C ASN A 63 -1.04 -14.66 -13.33
N ILE A 64 -1.34 -14.07 -14.50
CA ILE A 64 -2.05 -12.79 -14.62
C ILE A 64 -3.56 -12.93 -14.83
N SER A 65 -4.07 -14.15 -14.95
CA SER A 65 -5.44 -14.41 -15.40
C SER A 65 -6.52 -13.87 -14.46
N LEU A 66 -6.25 -13.85 -13.16
CA LEU A 66 -7.16 -13.36 -12.11
C LEU A 66 -6.79 -11.98 -11.56
N MET A 67 -5.77 -11.35 -12.13
CA MET A 67 -5.41 -9.97 -11.79
C MET A 67 -6.43 -9.00 -12.38
N GLU A 68 -6.57 -7.83 -11.76
CA GLU A 68 -7.53 -6.84 -12.24
C GLU A 68 -7.13 -6.26 -13.60
N LYS A 69 -8.00 -6.47 -14.60
CA LYS A 69 -7.80 -5.94 -15.96
C LYS A 69 -7.66 -4.42 -15.93
N GLY A 70 -6.74 -3.89 -16.73
CA GLY A 70 -6.44 -2.46 -16.76
C GLY A 70 -5.70 -1.94 -15.53
N LYS A 71 -5.22 -2.80 -14.62
CA LYS A 71 -4.43 -2.37 -13.46
C LYS A 71 -3.08 -3.05 -13.28
N ILE A 72 -2.77 -4.07 -14.07
CA ILE A 72 -1.49 -4.78 -14.06
C ILE A 72 -0.39 -3.89 -14.66
N ARG A 73 0.65 -3.61 -13.89
CA ARG A 73 1.76 -2.73 -14.26
C ARG A 73 3.04 -3.54 -14.44
N TYR A 74 3.47 -3.67 -15.69
CA TYR A 74 4.79 -4.24 -15.99
C TYR A 74 5.89 -3.20 -15.81
N ILE A 75 6.97 -3.65 -15.19
CA ILE A 75 8.11 -2.84 -14.80
C ILE A 75 9.35 -3.47 -15.47
N CYS A 76 9.75 -2.91 -16.62
CA CYS A 76 10.83 -3.45 -17.47
C CYS A 76 11.37 -2.41 -18.46
N SER A 77 12.47 -2.74 -19.15
CA SER A 77 13.05 -1.88 -20.20
C SER A 77 12.10 -1.75 -21.40
N GLY A 78 12.26 -0.68 -22.19
CA GLY A 78 11.45 -0.48 -23.40
C GLY A 78 11.56 -1.61 -24.44
N ALA A 79 12.75 -2.20 -24.58
CA ALA A 79 13.00 -3.33 -25.48
C ALA A 79 12.31 -4.61 -24.96
N THR A 80 12.54 -4.94 -23.67
CA THR A 80 11.90 -6.08 -22.99
C THR A 80 10.38 -6.00 -23.07
N ARG A 81 9.82 -4.80 -22.86
CA ARG A 81 8.37 -4.57 -22.95
C ARG A 81 7.82 -4.91 -24.33
N LYS A 82 8.43 -4.40 -25.41
CA LYS A 82 7.96 -4.64 -26.78
C LYS A 82 7.93 -6.14 -27.09
N GLU A 83 9.00 -6.85 -26.76
CA GLU A 83 9.10 -8.28 -27.00
C GLU A 83 8.11 -9.09 -26.15
N LEU A 84 8.01 -8.78 -24.84
CA LEU A 84 7.07 -9.41 -23.92
C LEU A 84 5.63 -9.29 -24.42
N PHE A 85 5.23 -8.09 -24.83
CA PHE A 85 3.86 -7.81 -25.24
C PHE A 85 3.52 -8.47 -26.58
N SER A 86 4.49 -8.59 -27.51
CA SER A 86 4.30 -9.39 -28.72
C SER A 86 3.99 -10.84 -28.37
N LYS A 87 4.83 -11.45 -27.54
CA LYS A 87 4.69 -12.86 -27.14
C LYS A 87 3.40 -13.13 -26.36
N LEU A 88 3.03 -12.24 -25.43
CA LEU A 88 1.76 -12.36 -24.70
C LEU A 88 0.56 -12.27 -25.64
N ARG A 89 0.60 -11.37 -26.63
CA ARG A 89 -0.46 -11.25 -27.64
C ARG A 89 -0.56 -12.50 -28.51
N GLU A 90 0.57 -13.05 -28.95
CA GLU A 90 0.65 -14.32 -29.68
C GLU A 90 0.06 -15.48 -28.86
N ALA A 91 0.25 -15.47 -27.54
CA ALA A 91 -0.35 -16.43 -26.60
C ALA A 91 -1.84 -16.17 -26.28
N GLY A 92 -2.47 -15.17 -26.92
CA GLY A 92 -3.89 -14.85 -26.76
C GLY A 92 -4.22 -14.00 -25.52
N VAL A 93 -3.24 -13.29 -24.95
CA VAL A 93 -3.50 -12.27 -23.91
C VAL A 93 -3.89 -10.96 -24.59
N ASP A 94 -5.01 -10.38 -24.17
CA ASP A 94 -5.38 -9.04 -24.61
C ASP A 94 -4.46 -8.00 -23.96
N THR A 95 -3.40 -7.64 -24.67
CA THR A 95 -2.43 -6.65 -24.22
C THR A 95 -2.99 -5.22 -24.16
N ASN A 96 -4.11 -4.94 -24.83
CA ASN A 96 -4.75 -3.62 -24.80
C ASN A 96 -5.53 -3.43 -23.48
N ALA A 97 -6.00 -4.52 -22.88
CA ALA A 97 -6.58 -4.54 -21.54
C ALA A 97 -5.53 -4.50 -20.42
N LEU A 98 -4.23 -4.41 -20.73
CA LEU A 98 -3.15 -4.26 -19.74
C LEU A 98 -2.75 -2.79 -19.62
N TYR A 99 -2.84 -2.20 -18.43
CA TYR A 99 -2.42 -0.81 -18.21
C TYR A 99 -0.92 -0.71 -18.00
N ILE A 100 -0.22 -0.24 -19.03
CA ILE A 100 1.23 -0.09 -19.00
C ILE A 100 1.57 1.26 -18.38
N LYS A 101 2.08 1.26 -17.14
CA LYS A 101 2.78 2.45 -16.63
C LYS A 101 4.21 2.42 -17.19
N GLU A 102 4.52 3.30 -18.13
CA GLU A 102 5.92 3.56 -18.51
C GLU A 102 6.67 4.17 -17.32
N LEU A 103 7.69 3.47 -16.83
CA LEU A 103 8.58 3.98 -15.78
C LEU A 103 9.70 4.88 -16.32
N SER A 104 9.80 5.03 -17.64
CA SER A 104 10.83 5.83 -18.30
C SER A 104 10.74 7.33 -18.02
N GLN A 105 9.78 7.80 -17.22
CA GLN A 105 9.72 9.19 -16.73
C GLN A 105 9.94 9.34 -15.22
N ASP A 106 10.08 8.25 -14.45
CA ASP A 106 10.34 8.32 -13.02
C ASP A 106 11.86 8.24 -12.69
N ILE A 107 12.71 7.87 -13.65
CA ILE A 107 14.18 7.82 -13.46
C ILE A 107 14.80 9.24 -13.43
N ASP A 108 14.34 10.17 -14.27
CA ASP A 108 14.84 11.56 -14.26
C ASP A 108 14.28 12.39 -13.08
N ASN A 109 13.16 11.95 -12.49
CA ASN A 109 12.58 12.55 -11.29
C ASN A 109 13.23 12.04 -9.99
N ILE A 110 14.14 11.05 -10.03
CA ILE A 110 14.93 10.60 -8.86
C ILE A 110 15.64 11.79 -8.18
N SER A 111 15.99 12.82 -8.95
CA SER A 111 16.64 14.04 -8.46
C SER A 111 15.69 15.09 -7.84
N LYS A 112 14.38 15.03 -8.11
CA LYS A 112 13.40 16.09 -7.76
C LYS A 112 12.28 15.67 -6.80
N ILE A 113 12.25 14.42 -6.34
CA ILE A 113 11.20 13.96 -5.42
C ILE A 113 11.44 14.54 -4.02
N GLU A 114 10.74 15.62 -3.71
CA GLU A 114 10.61 16.18 -2.35
C GLU A 114 9.70 15.31 -1.43
N ASN A 115 9.25 14.13 -1.89
CA ASN A 115 8.47 13.15 -1.11
C ASN A 115 9.17 11.77 -1.03
N LYS A 116 10.39 11.75 -0.46
CA LYS A 116 11.30 10.58 -0.37
C LYS A 116 10.89 9.51 0.66
N LYS A 117 9.61 9.13 0.74
CA LYS A 117 9.07 8.11 1.69
C LYS A 117 8.28 6.97 1.05
N HIS A 118 8.32 6.87 -0.28
CA HIS A 118 7.61 5.82 -1.01
C HIS A 118 8.54 4.69 -1.45
N PHE A 119 7.93 3.55 -1.78
CA PHE A 119 8.60 2.42 -2.39
C PHE A 119 8.94 2.75 -3.85
N PHE A 120 10.21 2.62 -4.23
CA PHE A 120 10.69 2.86 -5.60
C PHE A 120 11.42 1.63 -6.13
N THR A 121 11.33 1.42 -7.44
CA THR A 121 12.06 0.36 -8.14
C THR A 121 13.09 0.98 -9.08
N ILE A 122 14.35 0.56 -8.95
CA ILE A 122 15.47 1.02 -9.78
C ILE A 122 15.86 -0.12 -10.74
N PHE A 123 15.87 0.17 -12.04
CA PHE A 123 16.36 -0.73 -13.08
C PHE A 123 17.72 -0.29 -13.55
N TYR A 124 18.66 -1.23 -13.49
CA TYR A 124 19.99 -1.05 -14.03
C TYR A 124 20.08 -1.70 -15.41
N ASP A 125 20.94 -1.16 -16.28
CA ASP A 125 21.14 -1.68 -17.64
C ASP A 125 21.62 -3.13 -17.67
N ASN A 126 22.29 -3.57 -16.60
CA ASN A 126 22.69 -4.96 -16.41
C ASN A 126 21.52 -5.89 -16.02
N LYS A 127 20.27 -5.41 -16.06
CA LYS A 127 19.04 -6.13 -15.70
C LYS A 127 18.90 -6.42 -14.20
N ASN A 128 19.73 -5.81 -13.36
CA ASN A 128 19.52 -5.84 -11.92
C ASN A 128 18.31 -4.98 -11.54
N VAL A 129 17.59 -5.43 -10.50
CA VAL A 129 16.44 -4.76 -9.93
C VAL A 129 16.75 -4.49 -8.48
N LYS A 130 16.71 -3.22 -8.09
CA LYS A 130 16.78 -2.82 -6.68
C LYS A 130 15.49 -2.16 -6.25
N LEU A 131 15.07 -2.45 -5.03
CA LEU A 131 13.93 -1.79 -4.41
C LEU A 131 14.41 -0.93 -3.25
N VAL A 132 13.90 0.31 -3.24
CA VAL A 132 14.26 1.32 -2.25
C VAL A 132 13.01 1.72 -1.48
N SER A 133 13.14 1.82 -0.17
CA SER A 133 12.12 2.34 0.73
C SER A 133 12.82 3.24 1.75
N ASN A 134 12.28 4.43 2.02
CA ASN A 134 12.88 5.39 2.96
C ASN A 134 14.38 5.67 2.70
N ASN A 135 14.78 5.81 1.43
CA ASN A 135 16.18 5.99 0.99
C ASN A 135 17.13 4.81 1.27
N GLU A 136 16.63 3.65 1.71
CA GLU A 136 17.43 2.44 1.90
C GLU A 136 17.08 1.38 0.85
N ILE A 137 18.10 0.78 0.25
CA ILE A 137 17.93 -0.41 -0.59
C ILE A 137 17.61 -1.57 0.34
N PHE A 138 16.38 -2.07 0.30
CA PHE A 138 15.97 -3.22 1.11
C PHE A 138 15.91 -4.52 0.29
N PHE A 139 15.97 -4.43 -1.03
CA PHE A 139 16.09 -5.60 -1.91
C PHE A 139 17.00 -5.30 -3.11
N ASP A 140 17.85 -6.26 -3.45
CA ASP A 140 18.68 -6.29 -4.65
C ASP A 140 18.61 -7.71 -5.24
N LEU A 141 18.14 -7.84 -6.48
CA LEU A 141 17.92 -9.13 -7.11
C LEU A 141 19.23 -9.93 -7.25
N PHE A 142 20.35 -9.27 -7.55
CA PHE A 142 21.63 -9.95 -7.75
C PHE A 142 22.29 -10.37 -6.44
N GLU A 143 22.10 -9.59 -5.37
CA GLU A 143 22.59 -9.94 -4.04
C GLU A 143 21.66 -10.89 -3.28
N SER A 144 20.38 -10.97 -3.70
CA SER A 144 19.41 -11.84 -3.06
C SER A 144 19.78 -13.32 -3.22
N ARG A 145 19.95 -14.00 -2.09
CA ARG A 145 20.19 -15.45 -2.03
C ARG A 145 18.91 -16.17 -1.61
N SER A 146 18.37 -16.99 -2.51
CA SER A 146 17.24 -17.90 -2.24
C SER A 146 17.69 -19.33 -1.90
N ASP A 147 18.99 -19.60 -1.95
CA ASP A 147 19.53 -20.95 -1.78
C ASP A 147 19.24 -21.49 -0.38
N GLY A 148 18.76 -22.73 -0.31
CA GLY A 148 18.38 -23.39 0.95
C GLY A 148 17.12 -22.81 1.62
N LYS A 149 16.33 -21.99 0.92
CA LYS A 149 15.01 -21.56 1.42
C LYS A 149 13.97 -22.66 1.22
N ASP A 150 13.11 -22.80 2.22
CA ASP A 150 11.90 -23.61 2.15
C ASP A 150 10.80 -22.79 1.47
N PHE A 151 10.65 -22.95 0.16
CA PHE A 151 9.69 -22.17 -0.64
C PHE A 151 8.22 -22.47 -0.25
N ASP A 152 7.92 -23.69 0.18
CA ASP A 152 6.58 -24.05 0.65
C ASP A 152 6.23 -23.29 1.94
N ARG A 153 7.19 -23.17 2.85
CA ARG A 153 7.03 -22.35 4.06
C ARG A 153 6.86 -20.87 3.73
N GLU A 154 7.63 -20.34 2.79
CA GLU A 154 7.49 -18.94 2.37
C GLU A 154 6.17 -18.67 1.65
N MET A 155 5.66 -19.62 0.86
CA MET A 155 4.33 -19.55 0.24
C MET A 155 3.22 -19.58 1.29
N LYS A 156 3.34 -20.43 2.32
CA LYS A 156 2.40 -20.42 3.47
C LYS A 156 2.45 -19.09 4.22
N ARG A 157 3.64 -18.52 4.42
CA ARG A 157 3.82 -17.21 5.05
C ARG A 157 3.14 -16.10 4.24
N LEU A 158 3.32 -16.10 2.92
CA LEU A 158 2.68 -15.16 2.01
C LEU A 158 1.15 -15.24 2.07
N ASN A 159 0.59 -16.45 2.03
CA ASN A 159 -0.85 -16.67 2.14
C ASN A 159 -1.42 -16.15 3.48
N ASN A 160 -0.74 -16.46 4.59
CA ASN A 160 -1.14 -15.97 5.91
C ASN A 160 -1.09 -14.44 5.96
N PHE A 161 -0.04 -13.83 5.41
CA PHE A 161 0.11 -12.39 5.38
C PHE A 161 -1.00 -11.70 4.55
N ILE A 162 -1.33 -12.22 3.37
CA ILE A 162 -2.43 -11.71 2.54
C ILE A 162 -3.76 -11.82 3.29
N LYS A 163 -4.03 -12.97 3.91
CA LYS A 163 -5.23 -13.14 4.73
C LYS A 163 -5.31 -12.11 5.84
N THR A 164 -4.21 -11.88 6.56
CA THR A 164 -4.16 -10.86 7.62
C THR A 164 -4.41 -9.44 7.08
N LEU A 165 -3.83 -9.09 5.93
CA LEU A 165 -4.10 -7.80 5.28
C LEU A 165 -5.58 -7.65 4.93
N ASP A 166 -6.21 -8.68 4.37
CA ASP A 166 -7.62 -8.64 3.99
C ASP A 166 -8.55 -8.59 5.19
N ASP A 167 -8.26 -9.35 6.25
CA ASP A 167 -9.02 -9.32 7.50
C ASP A 167 -8.97 -7.91 8.12
N MET A 168 -7.79 -7.28 8.16
CA MET A 168 -7.63 -5.91 8.66
C MET A 168 -8.31 -4.87 7.78
N ARG A 169 -8.19 -4.99 6.46
CA ARG A 169 -8.87 -4.09 5.52
C ARG A 169 -10.38 -4.21 5.68
N SER A 170 -10.90 -5.44 5.72
CA SER A 170 -12.32 -5.72 5.93
C SER A 170 -12.82 -5.14 7.25
N ASP A 171 -12.04 -5.28 8.33
CA ASP A 171 -12.37 -4.70 9.62
C ASP A 171 -12.43 -3.16 9.61
N CYS A 172 -11.48 -2.49 8.91
CA CYS A 172 -11.53 -1.04 8.71
C CYS A 172 -12.66 -0.59 7.78
N LEU A 173 -13.17 -1.49 6.93
CA LEU A 173 -14.30 -1.22 6.03
C LEU A 173 -15.67 -1.49 6.69
N LYS A 174 -15.71 -2.05 7.90
CA LYS A 174 -16.96 -2.19 8.64
C LYS A 174 -17.37 -0.83 9.18
N LYS A 175 -18.58 -0.39 8.81
CA LYS A 175 -19.16 0.83 9.36
C LYS A 175 -19.31 0.67 10.88
N VAL A 176 -18.68 1.57 11.63
CA VAL A 176 -18.88 1.67 13.07
C VAL A 176 -20.10 2.57 13.29
N ASN A 177 -21.10 2.05 14.00
CA ASN A 177 -22.26 2.82 14.37
C ASN A 177 -21.98 3.53 15.69
N TYR A 178 -21.76 4.83 15.62
CA TYR A 178 -21.75 5.73 16.77
C TYR A 178 -22.61 6.95 16.44
N ASN A 179 -23.27 7.50 17.45
CA ASN A 179 -24.08 8.70 17.31
C ASN A 179 -23.23 9.89 17.73
N PHE A 180 -22.69 10.61 16.76
CA PHE A 180 -22.11 11.92 16.98
C PHE A 180 -23.13 12.99 16.61
N GLU A 181 -23.65 13.69 17.61
CA GLU A 181 -24.53 14.85 17.45
C GLU A 181 -23.71 16.11 17.71
N SER A 182 -23.47 16.86 16.65
CA SER A 182 -22.83 18.18 16.70
C SER A 182 -23.87 19.24 16.39
N ASP A 183 -23.97 20.25 17.25
CA ASP A 183 -24.76 21.45 16.99
C ASP A 183 -24.02 22.38 15.99
N VAL A 184 -22.71 22.16 15.80
CA VAL A 184 -21.85 22.88 14.88
C VAL A 184 -21.86 22.22 13.50
N LYS A 185 -22.11 23.03 12.46
CA LYS A 185 -21.92 22.68 11.05
C LYS A 185 -20.74 23.47 10.48
N SER A 186 -20.07 22.90 9.49
CA SER A 186 -19.02 23.58 8.73
C SER A 186 -19.49 23.88 7.31
N ASP A 187 -19.07 25.02 6.78
CA ASP A 187 -19.25 25.38 5.36
C ASP A 187 -18.25 24.65 4.43
N ALA A 188 -17.30 23.92 5.00
CA ALA A 188 -16.30 23.19 4.24
C ALA A 188 -16.94 22.08 3.40
N LYS A 189 -16.51 21.97 2.14
CA LYS A 189 -16.89 20.82 1.30
C LYS A 189 -16.05 19.62 1.70
N ILE A 190 -16.70 18.52 2.07
CA ILE A 190 -16.01 17.29 2.48
C ILE A 190 -15.10 16.71 1.37
N SER A 191 -15.42 16.97 0.09
CA SER A 191 -14.56 16.62 -1.05
C SER A 191 -13.18 17.28 -1.02
N ASP A 192 -13.07 18.43 -0.35
CA ASP A 192 -11.87 19.26 -0.32
C ASP A 192 -11.03 18.99 0.93
N ILE A 193 -11.54 18.12 1.83
CA ILE A 193 -10.90 17.76 3.08
C ILE A 193 -9.92 16.61 2.88
N THR A 194 -8.74 16.72 3.48
CA THR A 194 -7.79 15.62 3.64
C THR A 194 -7.32 15.53 5.08
N LEU A 195 -7.30 14.31 5.63
CA LEU A 195 -6.83 14.05 6.98
C LEU A 195 -5.43 13.44 6.96
N PHE A 196 -4.58 13.91 7.88
CA PHE A 196 -3.24 13.37 8.09
C PHE A 196 -2.99 13.12 9.57
N ILE A 197 -2.23 12.08 9.86
CA ILE A 197 -1.57 11.94 11.17
C ILE A 197 -0.10 12.28 11.02
N VAL A 198 0.37 13.10 11.96
CA VAL A 198 1.77 13.54 12.03
C VAL A 198 2.34 13.23 13.40
N GLN A 199 3.48 12.55 13.45
CA GLN A 199 4.27 12.38 14.68
C GLN A 199 5.75 12.41 14.31
N ASP A 200 6.52 13.25 15.02
CA ASP A 200 7.90 13.57 14.66
C ASP A 200 7.96 13.98 13.17
N ASP A 201 8.87 13.39 12.40
CA ASP A 201 8.95 13.63 10.96
C ASP A 201 7.99 12.77 10.15
N ILE A 202 7.16 11.89 10.72
CA ILE A 202 6.27 10.98 9.99
C ILE A 202 4.94 11.67 9.70
N TYR A 203 4.46 11.56 8.45
CA TYR A 203 3.20 12.13 7.99
C TYR A 203 2.46 11.12 7.11
N ILE A 204 1.22 10.80 7.47
CA ILE A 204 0.44 9.74 6.82
C ILE A 204 -0.94 10.27 6.46
N PRO A 205 -1.33 10.30 5.17
CA PRO A 205 -2.69 10.58 4.78
C PRO A 205 -3.59 9.42 5.20
N LEU A 206 -4.72 9.73 5.82
CA LEU A 206 -5.73 8.75 6.17
C LEU A 206 -6.65 8.51 4.98
N SER A 207 -6.91 7.24 4.65
CA SER A 207 -7.79 6.87 3.54
C SER A 207 -8.64 5.65 3.87
N LYS A 208 -9.62 5.35 3.02
CA LYS A 208 -10.56 4.24 3.19
C LYS A 208 -9.80 2.91 3.33
N GLY A 209 -10.08 2.18 4.42
CA GLY A 209 -9.43 0.90 4.72
C GLY A 209 -8.12 1.01 5.50
N MET A 210 -7.58 2.22 5.71
CA MET A 210 -6.38 2.42 6.56
C MET A 210 -6.73 2.61 8.03
N PHE A 211 -7.91 3.15 8.32
CA PHE A 211 -8.33 3.49 9.66
C PHE A 211 -9.84 3.35 9.81
N LYS A 212 -10.27 3.29 11.07
CA LYS A 212 -11.66 3.40 11.48
C LYS A 212 -11.77 4.28 12.72
N THR A 213 -12.83 5.06 12.77
CA THR A 213 -13.20 5.77 13.99
C THR A 213 -13.85 4.79 14.96
N LEU A 214 -13.31 4.70 16.17
CA LEU A 214 -13.82 3.87 17.27
C LEU A 214 -14.95 4.58 18.03
N GLY A 215 -14.86 5.90 18.13
CA GLY A 215 -15.87 6.75 18.75
C GLY A 215 -15.50 8.22 18.60
N VAL A 216 -16.54 9.07 18.60
CA VAL A 216 -16.41 10.53 18.65
C VAL A 216 -17.25 11.02 19.81
N SER A 217 -16.65 11.84 20.67
CA SER A 217 -17.33 12.58 21.73
C SER A 217 -17.31 14.07 21.42
N LYS A 218 -17.95 14.91 22.23
CA LYS A 218 -17.86 16.39 22.05
C LYS A 218 -16.45 16.96 22.20
N LYS A 219 -15.51 16.18 22.77
CA LYS A 219 -14.16 16.66 23.08
C LYS A 219 -13.02 15.79 22.57
N SER A 220 -13.34 14.65 21.98
CA SER A 220 -12.34 13.69 21.57
C SER A 220 -12.79 12.82 20.42
N ILE A 221 -11.81 12.26 19.72
CA ILE A 221 -12.00 11.22 18.74
C ILE A 221 -10.95 10.13 18.95
N ASP A 222 -11.43 8.89 18.94
CA ASP A 222 -10.61 7.71 19.06
C ASP A 222 -10.57 6.99 17.72
N LEU A 223 -9.37 6.66 17.24
CA LEU A 223 -9.13 6.01 15.97
C LEU A 223 -8.36 4.71 16.19
N ASN A 224 -8.67 3.70 15.39
CA ASN A 224 -7.75 2.60 15.12
C ASN A 224 -7.27 2.72 13.68
N LEU A 225 -5.97 2.65 13.46
CA LEU A 225 -5.37 2.66 12.13
C LEU A 225 -4.26 1.62 12.00
N ASN A 226 -4.03 1.20 10.77
CA ASN A 226 -2.94 0.32 10.44
C ASN A 226 -1.97 0.97 9.47
N ASN A 227 -0.67 0.79 9.73
CA ASN A 227 0.37 1.32 8.87
C ASN A 227 1.67 0.53 8.97
N SER A 228 2.50 0.66 7.96
CA SER A 228 3.81 0.05 7.88
C SER A 228 4.93 0.92 8.50
N GLN A 229 4.66 2.21 8.69
CA GLN A 229 5.51 3.14 9.43
C GLN A 229 5.35 2.92 10.93
N ARG A 230 6.43 3.11 11.68
CA ARG A 230 6.42 2.95 13.14
C ARG A 230 6.11 4.27 13.83
N PHE A 231 5.06 4.27 14.64
CA PHE A 231 4.78 5.34 15.59
C PHE A 231 5.30 5.00 17.00
N SER A 232 5.69 6.03 17.74
CA SER A 232 6.07 5.98 19.14
C SER A 232 4.83 6.03 20.03
N ILE A 233 4.59 4.96 20.78
CA ILE A 233 3.48 4.87 21.75
C ILE A 233 3.77 5.76 22.96
N GLY A 234 2.74 6.45 23.46
CA GLY A 234 2.84 7.38 24.58
C GLY A 234 3.46 8.73 24.24
N LYS A 235 3.81 8.97 22.97
CA LYS A 235 4.26 10.28 22.49
C LYS A 235 3.14 11.05 21.82
N GLU A 236 3.27 12.37 21.84
CA GLU A 236 2.36 13.29 21.15
C GLU A 236 2.30 12.99 19.65
N ALA A 237 1.12 13.18 19.08
CA ALA A 237 0.83 13.11 17.67
C ALA A 237 -0.23 14.15 17.32
N ASN A 238 -0.28 14.55 16.06
CA ASN A 238 -1.20 15.54 15.56
C ASN A 238 -2.11 14.92 14.50
N LEU A 239 -3.42 15.11 14.64
CA LEU A 239 -4.37 14.91 13.56
C LEU A 239 -4.58 16.24 12.86
N VAL A 240 -4.14 16.32 11.61
CA VAL A 240 -4.14 17.54 10.80
C VAL A 240 -5.25 17.45 9.77
N ILE A 241 -6.09 18.48 9.72
CA ILE A 241 -7.16 18.63 8.73
C ILE A 241 -6.70 19.69 7.72
N LEU A 242 -6.58 19.29 6.46
CA LEU A 242 -6.36 20.22 5.35
C LEU A 242 -7.68 20.46 4.61
N GLU A 243 -7.91 21.69 4.18
CA GLU A 243 -8.98 22.08 3.25
C GLU A 243 -8.34 22.72 2.02
N ASN A 244 -8.59 22.16 0.84
CA ASN A 244 -7.98 22.64 -0.40
C ASN A 244 -6.43 22.73 -0.31
N GLY A 245 -5.82 21.76 0.37
CA GLY A 245 -4.37 21.70 0.60
C GLY A 245 -3.84 22.63 1.69
N ASN A 246 -4.66 23.52 2.24
CA ASN A 246 -4.26 24.44 3.30
C ASN A 246 -4.64 23.90 4.68
N LYS A 247 -3.77 24.11 5.68
CA LYS A 247 -4.03 23.67 7.05
C LYS A 247 -5.21 24.42 7.65
N LYS A 248 -6.28 23.69 7.97
CA LYS A 248 -7.49 24.22 8.63
C LYS A 248 -7.45 24.01 10.14
N PHE A 249 -7.20 22.77 10.58
CA PHE A 249 -7.13 22.41 11.99
C PHE A 249 -5.94 21.51 12.30
N VAL A 250 -5.45 21.59 13.54
CA VAL A 250 -4.48 20.67 14.13
C VAL A 250 -5.02 20.27 15.49
N ILE A 251 -5.21 18.96 15.69
CA ILE A 251 -5.69 18.41 16.95
C ILE A 251 -4.57 17.59 17.56
N ASN A 252 -4.20 17.93 18.80
CA ASN A 252 -3.19 17.19 19.54
C ASN A 252 -3.79 15.91 20.11
N GLY A 253 -2.99 14.86 20.15
CA GLY A 253 -3.36 13.57 20.68
C GLY A 253 -2.15 12.72 20.96
N ILE A 254 -2.40 11.43 21.19
CA ILE A 254 -1.35 10.46 21.48
C ILE A 254 -1.70 9.13 20.83
N PHE A 255 -0.66 8.36 20.50
CA PHE A 255 -0.82 6.92 20.29
C PHE A 255 -0.87 6.23 21.65
N THR A 256 -2.01 5.65 21.98
CA THR A 256 -2.27 5.01 23.28
C THR A 256 -1.74 3.58 23.31
N GLU A 257 -1.91 2.85 22.19
CA GLU A 257 -1.50 1.45 22.06
C GLU A 257 -0.96 1.17 20.66
N GLY A 258 -0.09 0.16 20.56
CA GLY A 258 0.46 -0.31 19.30
C GLY A 258 0.69 -1.81 19.33
N ARG A 259 0.22 -2.50 18.29
CA ARG A 259 0.40 -3.94 18.12
C ARG A 259 1.21 -4.21 16.86
N VAL A 260 2.20 -5.08 16.99
CA VAL A 260 2.89 -5.65 15.84
C VAL A 260 1.98 -6.70 15.21
N VAL A 261 1.56 -6.47 13.97
CA VAL A 261 0.79 -7.46 13.20
C VAL A 261 1.74 -8.38 12.44
N GLU A 262 2.57 -7.77 11.58
CA GLU A 262 3.71 -8.43 10.93
C GLU A 262 4.91 -7.50 11.09
N SER A 263 5.90 -7.94 11.85
CA SER A 263 7.05 -7.10 12.21
C SER A 263 7.74 -6.54 10.96
N MET A 264 8.03 -5.23 10.97
CA MET A 264 8.66 -4.48 9.87
C MET A 264 7.80 -4.31 8.62
N THR A 265 6.56 -4.78 8.66
CA THR A 265 5.63 -4.74 7.52
C THR A 265 4.32 -4.04 7.85
N LEU A 266 3.71 -4.36 8.98
CA LEU A 266 2.39 -3.85 9.33
C LEU A 266 2.20 -3.80 10.85
N TYR A 267 1.67 -2.67 11.30
CA TYR A 267 1.36 -2.35 12.68
C TYR A 267 -0.09 -1.90 12.77
N ASP A 268 -0.71 -2.15 13.91
CA ASP A 268 -2.03 -1.66 14.29
C ASP A 268 -1.87 -0.68 15.45
N TYR A 269 -2.56 0.44 15.41
CA TYR A 269 -2.35 1.58 16.30
C TYR A 269 -3.66 2.16 16.77
N PHE A 270 -3.75 2.35 18.08
CA PHE A 270 -4.86 3.05 18.72
C PHE A 270 -4.39 4.44 19.11
N CYS A 271 -5.19 5.44 18.77
CA CYS A 271 -4.89 6.82 19.09
C CYS A 271 -6.14 7.58 19.52
N SER A 272 -5.91 8.57 20.37
CA SER A 272 -6.94 9.45 20.91
C SER A 272 -6.50 10.89 20.71
N PHE A 273 -7.39 11.70 20.14
CA PHE A 273 -7.15 13.11 19.83
C PHE A 273 -8.20 13.95 20.55
N ALA A 274 -7.78 14.96 21.30
CA ALA A 274 -8.68 15.79 22.11
C ALA A 274 -8.67 17.24 21.64
N THR A 275 -9.85 17.86 21.57
CA THR A 275 -10.02 19.27 21.17
C THR A 275 -11.31 19.83 21.73
N ASP A 276 -11.32 21.12 22.05
CA ASP A 276 -12.55 21.87 22.33
C ASP A 276 -13.20 22.44 21.05
N ASN A 277 -12.62 22.19 19.87
CA ASN A 277 -13.15 22.63 18.59
C ASN A 277 -14.10 21.56 18.01
N GLU A 278 -15.40 21.74 18.24
CA GLU A 278 -16.45 20.84 17.74
C GLU A 278 -16.53 20.82 16.19
N GLU A 279 -16.19 21.91 15.50
CA GLU A 279 -16.15 21.94 14.02
C GLU A 279 -15.11 20.94 13.48
N ALA A 280 -13.93 20.86 14.12
CA ALA A 280 -12.89 19.94 13.71
C ALA A 280 -13.33 18.48 13.87
N LEU A 281 -14.01 18.14 14.98
CA LEU A 281 -14.56 16.80 15.22
C LEU A 281 -15.67 16.46 14.20
N TYR A 282 -16.55 17.42 13.91
CA TYR A 282 -17.57 17.31 12.87
C TYR A 282 -16.98 17.00 11.50
N LEU A 283 -15.93 17.72 11.09
CA LEU A 283 -15.28 17.49 9.80
C LEU A 283 -14.62 16.11 9.71
N ILE A 284 -14.02 15.61 10.79
CA ILE A 284 -13.39 14.28 10.79
C ILE A 284 -14.44 13.19 10.67
N ASP A 285 -15.54 13.30 11.42
CA ASP A 285 -16.66 12.36 11.38
C ASP A 285 -17.31 12.35 9.99
N GLU A 286 -17.63 13.51 9.43
CA GLU A 286 -18.22 13.62 8.09
C GLU A 286 -17.25 13.15 6.99
N TYR A 287 -15.95 13.44 7.11
CA TYR A 287 -14.93 12.87 6.23
C TYR A 287 -14.96 11.34 6.27
N TYR A 288 -14.94 10.75 7.47
CA TYR A 288 -14.98 9.31 7.65
C TYR A 288 -16.25 8.69 7.05
N LYS A 289 -17.43 9.24 7.36
CA LYS A 289 -18.70 8.81 6.77
C LYS A 289 -18.69 8.89 5.24
N ASN A 290 -18.11 9.96 4.69
CA ASN A 290 -18.02 10.17 3.25
C ASN A 290 -17.15 9.11 2.55
N LEU A 291 -16.16 8.52 3.23
CA LEU A 291 -15.39 7.38 2.67
C LEU A 291 -16.27 6.15 2.38
N PHE A 292 -17.44 6.02 3.03
CA PHE A 292 -18.37 4.91 2.85
C PHE A 292 -19.55 5.21 1.94
N LYS A 293 -19.74 6.46 1.51
CA LYS A 293 -20.72 6.75 0.47
C LYS A 293 -20.24 6.08 -0.82
N GLU A 294 -21.08 5.24 -1.42
CA GLU A 294 -20.80 4.72 -2.75
C GLU A 294 -20.74 5.91 -3.70
N VAL A 295 -19.69 5.96 -4.53
CA VAL A 295 -19.68 6.86 -5.68
C VAL A 295 -20.63 6.21 -6.66
N GLU A 296 -21.87 6.69 -6.71
CA GLU A 296 -22.85 6.34 -7.75
C GLU A 296 -22.32 6.66 -9.15
#